data_AF-C9SA50-F1
#
_entry.id   AF-C9SA50-F1
#
_cell.length_a   1.000
_cell.length_b   1.000
_cell.length_c   1.000
_cell.angle_alpha   90.00
_cell.angle_beta   90.00
_cell.angle_gamma   90.00
#
_symmetry.space_group_name_H-M   'P 1'
#
loop_
_entity.id
_entity.type
_entity.pdbx_description
1 polymer ?
#
loop_
_entity_poly.entity_id
_entity_poly.type
_entity_poly.pdbx_seq_one_letter_code
_entity_poly.pdbx_strand_id
1 'polypeptide(L)'
;MKFSIQSLLGASALLASAADAQQLAFPGAEGFGRFATGGRTGSVYKVTNLNDSGAGSLRDAVSKPNRIVVFDVGGVIDIDTRIVVSANVYIAGQTAPGDGITVYGNGFSWSNAHNAITRYIRIRMGRGGDSGKDAVTIAEGRNMIFDHVSVSWGRDENFSVSGSAVNITESIEHVAARAGASLRRDAVDKLLVSELRSYGKSGKLISDEAEIGGVGEVAGGTAPVDTDGDGIPDAWERANGLNPNDAKDAFAIGAGGWTNLENYVNSLVPGTYA
;
A
#
# COMPACT_ATOMS: atom_id res chain seq x y z
N MET A 1 -6.76 -13.75 -77.98
CA MET A 1 -7.06 -14.48 -76.73
C MET A 1 -5.96 -14.17 -75.72
N LYS A 2 -6.36 -13.53 -74.61
CA LYS A 2 -5.76 -13.45 -73.26
C LYS A 2 -4.27 -13.10 -73.09
N PHE A 3 -4.02 -11.82 -72.77
CA PHE A 3 -2.90 -11.34 -71.95
C PHE A 3 -3.08 -11.83 -70.49
N SER A 4 -2.01 -12.31 -69.86
CA SER A 4 -1.98 -12.58 -68.41
C SER A 4 -1.01 -11.61 -67.74
N ILE A 5 -1.57 -10.63 -67.03
CA ILE A 5 -0.83 -9.72 -66.14
C ILE A 5 -0.75 -10.43 -64.79
N GLN A 6 0.45 -10.82 -64.35
CA GLN A 6 0.68 -11.23 -62.97
C GLN A 6 0.89 -9.98 -62.13
N SER A 7 -0.11 -9.66 -61.31
CA SER A 7 -0.09 -8.60 -60.30
C SER A 7 0.78 -9.04 -59.12
N LEU A 8 1.87 -8.31 -58.89
CA LEU A 8 2.70 -8.42 -57.69
C LEU A 8 1.98 -7.68 -56.54
N LEU A 9 1.28 -8.40 -55.66
CA LEU A 9 0.79 -7.85 -54.40
C LEU A 9 1.97 -7.74 -53.43
N GLY A 10 2.51 -6.53 -53.29
CA GLY A 10 3.40 -6.18 -52.18
C GLY A 10 2.60 -6.09 -50.89
N ALA A 11 2.80 -7.04 -49.98
CA ALA A 11 2.27 -6.97 -48.63
C ALA A 11 3.10 -5.93 -47.83
N SER A 12 2.58 -4.71 -47.70
CA SER A 12 3.07 -3.78 -46.67
C SER A 12 2.68 -4.33 -45.30
N ALA A 13 3.65 -4.89 -44.59
CA ALA A 13 3.51 -5.19 -43.17
C ALA A 13 3.36 -3.86 -42.42
N LEU A 14 2.13 -3.55 -41.99
CA LEU A 14 1.88 -2.55 -40.97
C LEU A 14 2.56 -3.03 -39.68
N LEU A 15 3.74 -2.49 -39.39
CA LEU A 15 4.34 -2.57 -38.06
C LEU A 15 3.46 -1.74 -37.13
N ALA A 16 2.48 -2.38 -36.49
CA ALA A 16 1.81 -1.80 -35.36
C ALA A 16 2.85 -1.65 -34.24
N SER A 17 3.30 -0.42 -33.98
CA SER A 17 4.00 -0.10 -32.74
C SER A 17 3.03 -0.44 -31.61
N ALA A 18 3.34 -1.46 -30.80
CA ALA A 18 2.65 -1.65 -29.54
C ALA A 18 2.90 -0.37 -28.72
N ALA A 19 1.86 0.43 -28.55
CA ALA A 19 1.91 1.51 -27.57
C ALA A 19 2.05 0.84 -26.21
N ASP A 20 3.20 1.07 -25.55
CA ASP A 20 3.46 0.53 -24.22
C ASP A 20 2.47 1.22 -23.26
N ALA A 21 1.46 0.48 -22.81
CA ALA A 21 0.50 1.01 -21.85
C ALA A 21 1.23 1.29 -20.54
N GLN A 22 1.09 2.50 -20.00
CA GLN A 22 1.77 2.89 -18.75
C GLN A 22 1.46 1.88 -17.63
N GLN A 23 2.51 1.32 -17.03
CA GLN A 23 2.40 0.27 -16.01
C GLN A 23 1.60 0.77 -14.79
N LEU A 24 0.61 -0.01 -14.36
CA LEU A 24 -0.15 0.27 -13.15
C LEU A 24 0.71 0.12 -11.88
N ALA A 25 0.33 0.83 -10.83
CA ALA A 25 0.92 0.73 -9.50
C ALA A 25 0.90 -0.71 -8.98
N PHE A 26 -0.22 -1.38 -9.19
CA PHE A 26 -0.46 -2.81 -8.95
C PHE A 26 -1.61 -3.28 -9.87
N PRO A 27 -1.78 -4.60 -10.07
CA PRO A 27 -2.93 -5.12 -10.83
C PRO A 27 -4.26 -4.60 -10.27
N GLY A 28 -5.09 -4.02 -11.13
CA GLY A 28 -6.37 -3.43 -10.72
C GLY A 28 -6.28 -2.05 -10.06
N ALA A 29 -5.14 -1.38 -10.10
CA ALA A 29 -5.06 0.00 -9.62
C ALA A 29 -5.94 0.94 -10.47
N GLU A 30 -6.77 1.71 -9.77
CA GLU A 30 -7.73 2.65 -10.37
C GLU A 30 -7.50 4.10 -9.90
N GLY A 31 -8.21 5.05 -10.51
CA GLY A 31 -8.15 6.47 -10.18
C GLY A 31 -6.85 7.17 -10.63
N PHE A 32 -6.65 8.39 -10.16
CA PHE A 32 -5.54 9.27 -10.60
C PHE A 32 -4.16 8.82 -10.11
N GLY A 33 -4.11 8.06 -9.01
CA GLY A 33 -2.87 7.49 -8.46
C GLY A 33 -2.43 6.19 -9.10
N ARG A 34 -3.21 5.63 -10.04
CA ARG A 34 -3.02 4.28 -10.59
C ARG A 34 -1.70 4.00 -11.29
N PHE A 35 -0.92 5.04 -11.61
CA PHE A 35 0.40 4.93 -12.24
C PHE A 35 1.56 5.29 -11.30
N ALA A 36 1.29 5.49 -10.01
CA ALA A 36 2.34 5.64 -9.02
C ALA A 36 3.26 4.41 -9.08
N THR A 37 4.57 4.63 -9.11
CA THR A 37 5.58 3.56 -9.11
C THR A 37 6.15 3.32 -7.72
N GLY A 38 5.95 4.25 -6.78
CA GLY A 38 6.46 4.10 -5.43
C GLY A 38 7.98 3.91 -5.41
N GLY A 39 8.42 2.88 -4.71
CA GLY A 39 9.83 2.48 -4.60
C GLY A 39 10.30 1.46 -5.66
N ARG A 40 9.55 1.17 -6.73
CA ARG A 40 9.81 0.09 -7.71
C ARG A 40 11.25 -0.02 -8.21
N THR A 41 11.94 1.10 -8.39
CA THR A 41 13.33 1.15 -8.89
C THR A 41 14.37 1.38 -7.78
N GLY A 42 13.94 1.24 -6.54
CA GLY A 42 14.68 1.60 -5.34
C GLY A 42 15.33 0.40 -4.67
N SER A 43 15.30 0.43 -3.34
CA SER A 43 15.82 -0.64 -2.48
C SER A 43 14.71 -1.21 -1.60
N VAL A 44 14.87 -2.45 -1.15
CA VAL A 44 13.99 -3.04 -0.15
C VAL A 44 14.45 -2.60 1.22
N TYR A 45 13.49 -2.23 2.07
CA TYR A 45 13.72 -2.01 3.49
C TYR A 45 12.78 -2.91 4.29
N LYS A 46 13.36 -3.79 5.10
CA LYS A 46 12.61 -4.69 5.98
C LYS A 46 12.40 -4.04 7.34
N VAL A 47 11.14 -3.86 7.73
CA VAL A 47 10.76 -3.49 9.10
C VAL A 47 10.84 -4.74 9.96
N THR A 48 11.76 -4.76 10.91
CA THR A 48 12.11 -5.94 11.73
C THR A 48 11.77 -5.77 13.20
N ASN A 49 11.27 -4.60 13.60
CA ASN A 49 10.84 -4.35 14.97
C ASN A 49 9.68 -3.33 15.03
N LEU A 50 8.99 -3.33 16.17
CA LEU A 50 7.84 -2.45 16.45
C LEU A 50 8.23 -1.17 17.19
N ASN A 51 9.52 -0.84 17.28
CA ASN A 51 9.97 0.38 17.95
C ASN A 51 9.55 1.62 17.14
N ASP A 52 9.34 2.76 17.81
CA ASP A 52 9.04 4.03 17.12
C ASP A 52 10.19 4.46 16.17
N SER A 53 11.44 4.27 16.59
CA SER A 53 12.61 4.78 15.86
C SER A 53 13.81 3.83 15.92
N GLY A 54 14.84 4.15 15.12
CA GLY A 54 16.05 3.36 15.00
C GLY A 54 16.04 2.40 13.82
N ALA A 55 17.17 1.73 13.58
CA ALA A 55 17.30 0.77 12.49
C ALA A 55 16.26 -0.36 12.61
N GLY A 56 15.68 -0.75 11.49
CA GLY A 56 14.63 -1.77 11.40
C GLY A 56 13.23 -1.27 11.77
N SER A 57 13.04 0.00 12.13
CA SER A 57 11.71 0.56 12.43
C SER A 57 11.00 1.08 11.18
N LEU A 58 9.67 1.17 11.24
CA LEU A 58 8.87 1.77 10.16
C LEU A 58 9.27 3.24 9.91
N ARG A 59 9.56 4.00 10.97
CA ARG A 59 9.98 5.40 10.84
C ARG A 59 11.30 5.53 10.08
N ASP A 60 12.30 4.69 10.39
CA ASP A 60 13.55 4.71 9.62
C ASP A 60 13.31 4.28 8.17
N ALA A 61 12.46 3.27 7.95
CA ALA A 61 12.12 2.76 6.63
C ALA A 61 11.57 3.85 5.69
N VAL A 62 10.60 4.64 6.16
CA VAL A 62 9.90 5.64 5.33
C VAL A 62 10.60 7.01 5.26
N SER A 63 11.63 7.23 6.10
CA SER A 63 12.34 8.52 6.18
C SER A 63 13.17 8.88 4.94
N LYS A 64 13.51 7.90 4.10
CA LYS A 64 14.32 8.10 2.89
C LYS A 64 13.54 7.68 1.64
N PRO A 65 13.83 8.31 0.49
CA PRO A 65 13.11 8.01 -0.74
C PRO A 65 13.59 6.71 -1.39
N ASN A 66 12.87 6.27 -2.42
CA ASN A 66 13.20 5.14 -3.29
C ASN A 66 13.29 3.82 -2.52
N ARG A 67 12.23 3.51 -1.76
CA ARG A 67 12.15 2.31 -0.93
C ARG A 67 10.84 1.56 -1.09
N ILE A 68 10.93 0.25 -1.21
CA ILE A 68 9.81 -0.66 -0.94
C ILE A 68 9.98 -1.13 0.50
N VAL A 69 9.00 -0.79 1.33
CA VAL A 69 8.96 -1.13 2.75
C VAL A 69 8.11 -2.39 2.91
N VAL A 70 8.76 -3.46 3.35
CA VAL A 70 8.15 -4.76 3.68
C VAL A 70 8.30 -5.04 5.17
N PHE A 71 7.50 -5.95 5.73
CA PHE A 71 7.40 -6.18 7.17
C PHE A 71 7.71 -7.62 7.55
N ASP A 72 8.72 -7.83 8.40
CA ASP A 72 8.99 -9.11 9.08
C ASP A 72 8.24 -9.21 10.43
N VAL A 73 7.57 -8.14 10.85
CA VAL A 73 6.81 -8.05 12.09
C VAL A 73 5.40 -7.56 11.85
N GLY A 74 4.45 -8.13 12.59
CA GLY A 74 3.08 -7.66 12.68
C GLY A 74 2.77 -7.26 14.12
N GLY A 75 1.80 -6.36 14.32
CA GLY A 75 1.44 -5.83 15.62
C GLY A 75 1.19 -4.32 15.60
N VAL A 76 1.31 -3.70 16.77
CA VAL A 76 1.12 -2.26 16.98
C VAL A 76 2.47 -1.58 17.14
N ILE A 77 2.71 -0.51 16.37
CA ILE A 77 3.83 0.41 16.52
C ILE A 77 3.30 1.66 17.21
N ASP A 78 3.71 1.89 18.45
CA ASP A 78 3.40 3.11 19.18
C ASP A 78 4.37 4.23 18.78
N ILE A 79 3.84 5.41 18.42
CA ILE A 79 4.62 6.55 17.96
C ILE A 79 4.31 7.80 18.78
N ASP A 80 5.35 8.52 19.21
CA ASP A 80 5.17 9.76 19.98
C ASP A 80 4.99 10.98 19.05
N THR A 81 5.69 10.98 17.93
CA THR A 81 5.72 12.10 16.98
C THR A 81 5.24 11.69 15.61
N ARG A 82 4.72 12.64 14.83
CA ARG A 82 4.25 12.38 13.47
C ARG A 82 5.34 11.71 12.61
N ILE A 83 4.98 10.62 11.92
CA ILE A 83 5.86 10.01 10.92
C ILE A 83 5.84 10.87 9.64
N VAL A 84 7.02 11.20 9.11
CA VAL A 84 7.16 11.91 7.83
C VAL A 84 7.62 10.91 6.78
N VAL A 85 6.84 10.77 5.72
CA VAL A 85 7.13 9.84 4.62
C VAL A 85 7.78 10.56 3.46
N SER A 86 8.89 10.01 2.96
CA SER A 86 9.62 10.56 1.82
C SER A 86 8.93 10.25 0.48
N ALA A 87 9.47 10.80 -0.62
CA ALA A 87 8.99 10.52 -1.97
C ALA A 87 9.43 9.13 -2.47
N ASN A 88 8.77 8.57 -3.49
CA ASN A 88 9.13 7.27 -4.08
C ASN A 88 9.15 6.12 -3.05
N VAL A 89 8.13 6.07 -2.18
CA VAL A 89 7.98 5.03 -1.15
C VAL A 89 6.78 4.14 -1.47
N TYR A 90 6.99 2.82 -1.44
CA TYR A 90 5.90 1.85 -1.40
C TYR A 90 5.86 1.19 -0.02
N ILE A 91 4.85 1.48 0.79
CA ILE A 91 4.56 0.75 2.03
C ILE A 91 3.65 -0.44 1.70
N ALA A 92 4.21 -1.65 1.73
CA ALA A 92 3.52 -2.91 1.42
C ALA A 92 3.05 -3.62 2.70
N GLY A 93 2.05 -3.05 3.39
CA GLY A 93 1.55 -3.55 4.67
C GLY A 93 1.02 -4.98 4.64
N GLN A 94 0.63 -5.50 3.47
CA GLN A 94 0.18 -6.88 3.27
C GLN A 94 1.28 -7.93 3.53
N THR A 95 2.54 -7.51 3.57
CA THR A 95 3.67 -8.40 3.90
C THR A 95 3.77 -8.67 5.41
N ALA A 96 3.15 -7.83 6.25
CA ALA A 96 3.22 -8.01 7.70
C ALA A 96 2.56 -9.33 8.13
N PRO A 97 3.25 -10.15 8.95
CA PRO A 97 2.71 -11.42 9.41
C PRO A 97 1.55 -11.24 10.40
N GLY A 98 0.85 -12.33 10.70
CA GLY A 98 -0.25 -12.33 11.68
C GLY A 98 -1.49 -11.58 11.18
N ASP A 99 -1.97 -10.64 11.99
CA ASP A 99 -3.12 -9.78 11.66
C ASP A 99 -2.70 -8.43 11.02
N GLY A 100 -1.44 -8.31 10.62
CA GLY A 100 -0.89 -7.17 9.89
C GLY A 100 -0.26 -6.12 10.80
N ILE A 101 -0.19 -4.88 10.32
CA ILE A 101 0.49 -3.77 11.01
C ILE A 101 -0.45 -2.60 11.30
N THR A 102 -0.38 -2.10 12.54
CA THR A 102 -1.10 -0.93 13.03
C THR A 102 -0.10 0.08 13.58
N VAL A 103 -0.29 1.36 13.27
CA VAL A 103 0.48 2.43 13.88
C VAL A 103 -0.44 3.26 14.75
N TYR A 104 -0.08 3.39 16.03
CA TYR A 104 -0.83 4.13 17.03
C TYR A 104 -0.05 5.34 17.54
N GLY A 105 -0.68 6.53 17.56
CA GLY A 105 -0.04 7.78 17.98
C GLY A 105 -0.04 8.84 16.88
N ASN A 106 0.78 9.88 16.98
CA ASN A 106 0.63 11.21 16.32
C ASN A 106 0.65 11.29 14.76
N GLY A 107 0.14 10.28 14.05
CA GLY A 107 -0.23 10.32 12.64
C GLY A 107 0.92 10.25 11.65
N PHE A 108 0.57 10.41 10.38
CA PHE A 108 1.48 10.42 9.24
C PHE A 108 1.37 11.69 8.42
N SER A 109 2.45 12.02 7.72
CA SER A 109 2.44 13.06 6.70
C SER A 109 3.17 12.62 5.45
N TRP A 110 2.47 12.75 4.33
CA TRP A 110 3.04 12.72 2.98
C TRP A 110 3.19 14.14 2.39
N SER A 111 3.09 15.18 3.22
CA SER A 111 3.29 16.54 2.75
C SER A 111 4.66 16.73 2.08
N ASN A 112 4.67 17.35 0.90
CA ASN A 112 5.82 17.50 -0.01
C ASN A 112 6.40 16.20 -0.59
N ALA A 113 5.84 15.03 -0.27
CA ALA A 113 6.19 13.77 -0.91
C ALA A 113 5.51 13.65 -2.28
N HIS A 114 5.93 12.66 -3.06
CA HIS A 114 5.30 12.32 -4.33
C HIS A 114 5.62 10.88 -4.72
N ASN A 115 4.84 10.33 -5.66
CA ASN A 115 5.06 8.99 -6.18
C ASN A 115 5.06 7.94 -5.05
N ALA A 116 3.95 7.81 -4.33
CA ALA A 116 3.85 6.92 -3.18
C ALA A 116 2.74 5.87 -3.36
N ILE A 117 2.98 4.67 -2.83
CA ILE A 117 2.00 3.60 -2.76
C ILE A 117 1.91 3.19 -1.28
N THR A 118 0.71 3.17 -0.70
CA THR A 118 0.51 2.72 0.68
C THR A 118 -0.65 1.75 0.71
N ARG A 119 -0.41 0.52 1.18
CA ARG A 119 -1.43 -0.53 1.18
C ARG A 119 -1.48 -1.33 2.48
N TYR A 120 -2.68 -1.80 2.85
CA TYR A 120 -2.94 -2.76 3.94
C TYR A 120 -2.32 -2.41 5.29
N ILE A 121 -2.44 -1.15 5.71
CA ILE A 121 -1.97 -0.65 7.00
C ILE A 121 -3.10 0.05 7.75
N ARG A 122 -3.07 -0.02 9.09
CA ARG A 122 -3.96 0.77 9.96
C ARG A 122 -3.19 1.94 10.58
N ILE A 123 -3.75 3.13 10.50
CA ILE A 123 -3.25 4.36 11.12
C ILE A 123 -4.31 4.84 12.13
N ARG A 124 -3.95 4.81 13.41
CA ARG A 124 -4.84 5.16 14.52
C ARG A 124 -4.20 6.29 15.30
N MET A 125 -4.71 7.50 15.18
CA MET A 125 -4.09 8.63 15.87
C MET A 125 -4.39 8.62 17.36
N GLY A 126 -5.68 8.50 17.69
CA GLY A 126 -6.17 8.39 19.06
C GLY A 126 -5.98 9.67 19.87
N ARG A 127 -6.38 9.60 21.14
CA ARG A 127 -6.35 10.76 22.05
C ARG A 127 -4.94 11.32 22.30
N GLY A 128 -3.90 10.51 22.10
CA GLY A 128 -2.50 10.90 22.29
C GLY A 128 -1.93 11.80 21.19
N GLY A 129 -2.64 11.92 20.06
CA GLY A 129 -2.25 12.81 18.98
C GLY A 129 -2.43 14.30 19.31
N ASP A 130 -1.64 15.14 18.65
CA ASP A 130 -1.73 16.60 18.80
C ASP A 130 -3.12 17.10 18.41
N SER A 131 -3.67 18.04 19.19
CA SER A 131 -4.96 18.67 18.87
C SER A 131 -4.90 19.45 17.56
N GLY A 132 -5.95 19.39 16.74
CA GLY A 132 -6.00 20.10 15.46
C GLY A 132 -5.02 19.55 14.41
N LYS A 133 -4.73 18.25 14.49
CA LYS A 133 -3.90 17.51 13.53
C LYS A 133 -4.64 16.29 13.00
N ASP A 134 -4.35 15.99 11.73
CA ASP A 134 -4.94 14.86 11.03
C ASP A 134 -4.20 13.56 11.36
N ALA A 135 -4.91 12.44 11.28
CA ALA A 135 -4.24 11.14 11.33
C ALA A 135 -3.36 10.91 10.08
N VAL A 136 -3.77 11.44 8.92
CA VAL A 136 -2.97 11.49 7.68
C VAL A 136 -3.08 12.88 7.04
N THR A 137 -1.95 13.56 6.87
CA THR A 137 -1.87 14.86 6.17
C THR A 137 -1.11 14.74 4.85
N ILE A 138 -1.67 15.29 3.77
CA ILE A 138 -1.02 15.43 2.47
C ILE A 138 -1.18 16.87 1.96
N ALA A 139 -0.18 17.70 2.22
CA ALA A 139 -0.06 19.03 1.62
C ALA A 139 0.97 19.02 0.48
N GLU A 140 0.62 19.56 -0.69
CA GLU A 140 1.53 19.60 -1.86
C GLU A 140 2.03 18.21 -2.34
N GLY A 141 1.24 17.17 -2.08
CA GLY A 141 1.49 15.81 -2.55
C GLY A 141 0.94 15.57 -3.97
N ARG A 142 1.58 14.67 -4.72
CA ARG A 142 1.14 14.29 -6.08
C ARG A 142 1.54 12.87 -6.45
N ASN A 143 0.77 12.25 -7.36
CA ASN A 143 1.01 10.89 -7.84
C ASN A 143 1.08 9.87 -6.69
N MET A 144 0.00 9.69 -5.93
CA MET A 144 -0.03 8.77 -4.80
C MET A 144 -1.26 7.89 -4.86
N ILE A 145 -1.14 6.66 -4.38
CA ILE A 145 -2.28 5.75 -4.20
C ILE A 145 -2.26 5.18 -2.79
N PHE A 146 -3.40 5.30 -2.12
CA PHE A 146 -3.69 4.68 -0.84
C PHE A 146 -4.79 3.66 -1.10
N ASP A 147 -4.47 2.39 -0.94
CA ASP A 147 -5.39 1.29 -1.28
C ASP A 147 -5.47 0.36 -0.07
N HIS A 148 -6.67 0.06 0.41
CA HIS A 148 -6.84 -0.80 1.58
C HIS A 148 -6.17 -0.28 2.87
N VAL A 149 -6.32 1.01 3.19
CA VAL A 149 -5.82 1.62 4.43
C VAL A 149 -6.96 1.92 5.40
N SER A 150 -6.79 1.62 6.69
CA SER A 150 -7.72 2.06 7.75
C SER A 150 -7.14 3.31 8.39
N VAL A 151 -7.89 4.41 8.41
CA VAL A 151 -7.45 5.64 9.09
C VAL A 151 -8.54 6.11 10.04
N SER A 152 -8.19 6.30 11.30
CA SER A 152 -9.16 6.58 12.36
C SER A 152 -8.60 7.47 13.46
N TRP A 153 -9.54 8.10 14.17
CA TRP A 153 -9.32 8.91 15.37
C TRP A 153 -8.34 10.07 15.18
N GLY A 154 -8.34 10.67 14.00
CA GLY A 154 -7.74 11.99 13.79
C GLY A 154 -8.29 12.99 14.80
N ARG A 155 -7.43 13.91 15.24
CA ARG A 155 -7.77 14.95 16.20
C ARG A 155 -8.35 16.21 15.52
N ASP A 156 -8.34 16.21 14.19
CA ASP A 156 -9.10 17.09 13.29
C ASP A 156 -9.75 16.22 12.18
N GLU A 157 -9.04 15.92 11.09
CA GLU A 157 -9.47 14.96 10.08
C GLU A 157 -8.79 13.58 10.20
N ASN A 158 -9.45 12.52 9.73
CA ASN A 158 -8.78 11.23 9.55
C ASN A 158 -7.80 11.28 8.37
N PHE A 159 -8.23 11.83 7.23
CA PHE A 159 -7.43 11.87 6.02
C PHE A 159 -7.64 13.22 5.33
N SER A 160 -6.63 14.08 5.37
CA SER A 160 -6.68 15.42 4.80
C SER A 160 -5.76 15.55 3.59
N VAL A 161 -6.31 16.07 2.50
CA VAL A 161 -5.59 16.36 1.26
C VAL A 161 -5.81 17.82 0.91
N SER A 162 -4.74 18.59 0.76
CA SER A 162 -4.79 20.02 0.42
C SER A 162 -3.79 20.38 -0.70
N GLY A 163 -4.12 21.41 -1.47
CA GLY A 163 -3.42 21.78 -2.70
C GLY A 163 -4.12 21.26 -3.96
N SER A 164 -3.45 21.30 -5.12
CA SER A 164 -4.01 20.90 -6.43
C SER A 164 -4.16 19.37 -6.58
N ALA A 165 -5.03 18.77 -5.78
CA ALA A 165 -5.40 17.36 -5.87
C ALA A 165 -6.84 17.23 -6.38
N VAL A 166 -7.04 16.43 -7.42
CA VAL A 166 -8.32 16.30 -8.14
C VAL A 166 -9.05 15.03 -7.70
N ASN A 167 -10.31 15.25 -7.28
CA ASN A 167 -11.47 14.38 -7.09
C ASN A 167 -11.31 12.91 -6.65
N ILE A 168 -12.00 12.62 -5.55
CA ILE A 168 -12.37 11.30 -5.06
C ILE A 168 -13.69 10.90 -5.73
N THR A 169 -13.72 9.75 -6.38
CA THR A 169 -14.96 9.02 -6.70
C THR A 169 -14.97 7.80 -5.80
N GLU A 170 -16.04 7.55 -5.04
CA GLU A 170 -16.56 6.19 -4.82
C GLU A 170 -17.81 6.14 -3.93
N SER A 171 -18.64 5.13 -4.21
CA SER A 171 -19.92 4.85 -3.56
C SER A 171 -19.75 4.01 -2.29
N ILE A 172 -20.73 4.06 -1.39
CA ILE A 172 -20.66 3.44 -0.06
C ILE A 172 -20.43 1.91 -0.08
N GLU A 173 -20.89 1.19 -1.09
CA GLU A 173 -20.65 -0.27 -1.20
C GLU A 173 -19.21 -0.59 -1.60
N HIS A 174 -18.62 0.25 -2.45
CA HIS A 174 -17.22 0.12 -2.85
C HIS A 174 -16.30 0.36 -1.65
N VAL A 175 -16.59 1.43 -0.90
CA VAL A 175 -15.89 1.83 0.32
C VAL A 175 -16.05 0.78 1.42
N ALA A 176 -17.27 0.32 1.71
CA ALA A 176 -17.49 -0.59 2.83
C ALA A 176 -16.82 -1.97 2.62
N ALA A 177 -16.72 -2.44 1.37
CA ALA A 177 -16.05 -3.70 1.04
C ALA A 177 -14.51 -3.58 1.03
N ARG A 178 -13.96 -2.47 0.51
CA ARG A 178 -12.54 -2.35 0.15
C ARG A 178 -11.75 -1.32 0.94
N ALA A 179 -12.40 -0.33 1.57
CA ALA A 179 -11.69 0.58 2.46
C ALA A 179 -11.21 -0.14 3.74
N GLY A 180 -10.16 0.40 4.34
CA GLY A 180 -9.56 -0.21 5.53
C GLY A 180 -8.53 -1.30 5.20
N ALA A 181 -7.84 -1.80 6.22
CA ALA A 181 -7.01 -3.00 6.16
C ALA A 181 -7.88 -4.25 5.87
N SER A 182 -8.48 -4.33 4.69
CA SER A 182 -9.54 -5.29 4.38
C SER A 182 -9.02 -6.72 4.24
N LEU A 183 -7.70 -6.90 4.05
CA LEU A 183 -7.05 -8.21 4.05
C LEU A 183 -7.28 -8.93 5.39
N ARG A 184 -7.19 -8.19 6.51
CA ARG A 184 -7.47 -8.68 7.86
C ARG A 184 -8.10 -7.54 8.65
N ARG A 185 -9.40 -7.59 8.89
CA ARG A 185 -10.07 -6.58 9.72
C ARG A 185 -10.07 -6.99 11.18
N ASP A 186 -9.59 -6.09 12.04
CA ASP A 186 -9.71 -6.28 13.48
C ASP A 186 -11.11 -5.88 13.98
N ALA A 187 -11.31 -5.93 15.30
CA ALA A 187 -12.60 -5.61 15.91
C ALA A 187 -13.05 -4.16 15.66
N VAL A 188 -12.10 -3.21 15.66
CA VAL A 188 -12.37 -1.79 15.45
C VAL A 188 -12.69 -1.53 13.97
N ASP A 189 -11.95 -2.12 13.03
CA ASP A 189 -12.24 -2.02 11.60
C ASP A 189 -13.65 -2.55 11.27
N LYS A 190 -14.04 -3.65 11.91
CA LYS A 190 -15.39 -4.24 11.77
C LYS A 190 -16.46 -3.31 12.35
N LEU A 191 -16.20 -2.72 13.52
CA LEU A 191 -17.12 -1.77 14.14
C LEU A 191 -17.33 -0.55 13.24
N LEU A 192 -16.25 0.10 12.79
CA LEU A 192 -16.33 1.29 11.93
C LEU A 192 -17.08 1.02 10.63
N VAL A 193 -16.89 -0.15 10.03
CA VAL A 193 -17.63 -0.52 8.82
C VAL A 193 -19.07 -0.91 9.09
N SER A 194 -19.36 -1.48 10.26
CA SER A 194 -20.76 -1.68 10.67
C SER A 194 -21.49 -0.34 10.87
N GLU A 195 -20.83 0.66 11.45
CA GLU A 195 -21.37 2.02 11.61
C GLU A 195 -21.55 2.72 10.26
N LEU A 196 -20.57 2.64 9.36
CA LEU A 196 -20.68 3.16 7.99
C LEU A 196 -21.88 2.55 7.26
N ARG A 197 -22.03 1.22 7.31
CA ARG A 197 -23.16 0.50 6.69
C ARG A 197 -24.50 0.80 7.36
N SER A 198 -24.51 1.35 8.58
CA SER A 198 -25.74 1.80 9.23
C SER A 198 -26.29 3.11 8.66
N TYR A 199 -25.53 3.81 7.81
CA TYR A 199 -25.86 5.16 7.33
C TYR A 199 -26.10 6.15 8.47
N GLY A 200 -25.31 6.06 9.54
CA GLY A 200 -25.42 6.93 10.71
C GLY A 200 -26.58 6.60 11.66
N LYS A 201 -27.26 5.45 11.50
CA LYS A 201 -28.24 4.94 12.46
C LYS A 201 -27.59 4.32 13.70
N SER A 202 -26.31 3.99 13.59
CA SER A 202 -25.47 3.48 14.66
C SER A 202 -24.18 4.31 14.70
N GLY A 203 -23.57 4.38 15.88
CA GLY A 203 -22.41 5.21 16.14
C GLY A 203 -22.63 6.15 17.32
N LYS A 204 -21.54 6.58 17.93
CA LYS A 204 -21.52 7.62 18.96
C LYS A 204 -20.30 8.49 18.78
N LEU A 205 -20.39 9.75 19.22
CA LEU A 205 -19.20 10.56 19.45
C LEU A 205 -18.44 9.93 20.62
N ILE A 206 -17.17 9.62 20.40
CA ILE A 206 -16.28 9.12 21.44
C ILE A 206 -15.27 10.21 21.82
N SER A 207 -14.95 10.26 23.10
CA SER A 207 -13.90 11.13 23.65
C SER A 207 -12.57 10.39 23.82
N ASP A 208 -12.64 9.06 23.88
CA ASP A 208 -11.52 8.17 24.11
C ASP A 208 -11.71 6.86 23.31
N GLU A 209 -10.70 6.42 22.58
CA GLU A 209 -10.75 5.17 21.81
C GLU A 209 -10.98 3.92 22.67
N ALA A 210 -10.64 3.96 23.96
CA ALA A 210 -10.94 2.88 24.91
C ALA A 210 -12.45 2.57 24.98
N GLU A 211 -13.31 3.55 24.67
CA GLU A 211 -14.76 3.38 24.66
C GLU A 211 -15.28 2.41 23.59
N ILE A 212 -14.47 2.08 22.59
CA ILE A 212 -14.81 1.18 21.47
C ILE A 212 -13.81 0.04 21.28
N GLY A 213 -13.08 -0.30 22.34
CA GLY A 213 -12.13 -1.42 22.34
C GLY A 213 -10.66 -1.00 22.19
N GLY A 214 -10.35 0.29 22.33
CA GLY A 214 -8.98 0.80 22.23
C GLY A 214 -8.40 0.57 20.84
N VAL A 215 -7.08 0.47 20.75
CA VAL A 215 -6.33 0.30 19.49
C VAL A 215 -6.53 -1.06 18.80
N GLY A 216 -7.48 -1.89 19.25
CA GLY A 216 -7.71 -3.25 18.77
C GLY A 216 -6.59 -4.22 19.16
N GLU A 217 -6.90 -5.51 19.14
CA GLU A 217 -5.88 -6.56 19.24
C GLU A 217 -5.39 -6.92 17.84
N VAL A 218 -4.08 -6.79 17.61
CA VAL A 218 -3.43 -7.18 16.36
C VAL A 218 -2.34 -8.18 16.71
N ALA A 219 -2.65 -9.47 16.53
CA ALA A 219 -1.71 -10.52 16.83
C ALA A 219 -0.54 -10.46 15.83
N GLY A 220 0.69 -10.45 16.36
CA GLY A 220 1.87 -10.68 15.55
C GLY A 220 1.86 -12.08 14.95
N GLY A 221 2.80 -12.33 14.03
CA GLY A 221 3.01 -13.65 13.46
C GLY A 221 4.48 -13.90 13.17
N THR A 222 4.76 -15.09 12.64
CA THR A 222 6.11 -15.46 12.20
C THR A 222 6.29 -15.08 10.75
N ALA A 223 7.28 -14.23 10.46
CA ALA A 223 7.69 -13.96 9.09
C ALA A 223 8.19 -15.26 8.43
N PRO A 224 7.84 -15.50 7.15
CA PRO A 224 8.48 -16.55 6.37
C PRO A 224 10.01 -16.37 6.30
N VAL A 225 10.72 -17.48 6.06
CA VAL A 225 12.17 -17.42 5.81
C VAL A 225 12.43 -16.76 4.46
N ASP A 226 13.36 -15.80 4.47
CA ASP A 226 13.89 -15.03 3.34
C ASP A 226 15.41 -14.97 3.56
N THR A 227 16.14 -15.80 2.81
CA THR A 227 17.55 -16.13 3.04
C THR A 227 18.49 -15.01 2.61
N ASP A 228 18.18 -14.31 1.52
CA ASP A 228 19.03 -13.23 0.99
C ASP A 228 18.54 -11.82 1.36
N GLY A 229 17.37 -11.72 2.00
CA GLY A 229 16.85 -10.49 2.59
C GLY A 229 16.25 -9.54 1.58
N ASP A 230 15.81 -10.03 0.43
CA ASP A 230 15.23 -9.22 -0.64
C ASP A 230 13.72 -8.97 -0.48
N GLY A 231 13.12 -9.49 0.59
CA GLY A 231 11.71 -9.32 0.90
C GLY A 231 10.79 -10.34 0.23
N ILE A 232 11.33 -11.33 -0.49
CA ILE A 232 10.61 -12.46 -1.05
C ILE A 232 10.93 -13.71 -0.23
N PRO A 233 9.94 -14.50 0.23
CA PRO A 233 10.22 -15.74 0.93
C PRO A 233 10.83 -16.83 0.03
N ASP A 234 11.79 -17.59 0.55
CA ASP A 234 12.46 -18.73 -0.12
C ASP A 234 11.47 -19.72 -0.75
N ALA A 235 10.31 -19.90 -0.10
CA ALA A 235 9.27 -20.81 -0.56
C ALA A 235 8.56 -20.27 -1.81
N TRP A 236 8.31 -18.97 -1.88
CA TRP A 236 7.71 -18.33 -3.04
C TRP A 236 8.70 -18.29 -4.20
N GLU A 237 9.96 -17.98 -3.93
CA GLU A 237 11.02 -17.96 -4.95
C GLU A 237 11.16 -19.32 -5.64
N ARG A 238 11.32 -20.40 -4.86
CA ARG A 238 11.40 -21.76 -5.41
C ARG A 238 10.16 -22.15 -6.21
N ALA A 239 8.98 -21.71 -5.77
CA ALA A 239 7.73 -21.98 -6.48
C ALA A 239 7.62 -21.21 -7.81
N ASN A 240 8.33 -20.09 -7.96
CA ASN A 240 8.30 -19.22 -9.14
C ASN A 240 9.61 -19.27 -9.95
N GLY A 241 10.52 -20.19 -9.63
CA GLY A 241 11.77 -20.40 -10.38
C GLY A 241 12.87 -19.37 -10.13
N LEU A 242 12.80 -18.66 -8.99
CA LEU A 242 13.81 -17.72 -8.52
C LEU A 242 14.84 -18.41 -7.60
N ASN A 243 15.93 -17.72 -7.28
CA ASN A 243 17.02 -18.25 -6.48
C ASN A 243 17.05 -17.59 -5.09
N PRO A 244 16.74 -18.33 -4.01
CA PRO A 244 16.75 -17.81 -2.62
C PRO A 244 18.08 -17.31 -2.04
N ASN A 245 19.11 -17.19 -2.87
CA ASN A 245 20.42 -16.69 -2.50
C ASN A 245 20.88 -15.56 -3.44
N ASP A 246 19.99 -15.00 -4.27
CA ASP A 246 20.28 -13.89 -5.20
C ASP A 246 19.28 -12.74 -5.07
N ALA A 247 19.49 -11.90 -4.06
CA ALA A 247 18.66 -10.74 -3.76
C ALA A 247 18.46 -9.72 -4.90
N LYS A 248 19.19 -9.86 -6.01
CA LYS A 248 19.01 -9.01 -7.20
C LYS A 248 17.82 -9.44 -8.03
N ASP A 249 17.43 -10.71 -7.95
CA ASP A 249 16.34 -11.23 -8.77
C ASP A 249 14.97 -10.69 -8.33
N ALA A 250 14.82 -10.24 -7.07
CA ALA A 250 13.67 -9.45 -6.62
C ALA A 250 13.33 -8.26 -7.53
N PHE A 251 14.34 -7.59 -8.09
CA PHE A 251 14.17 -6.42 -8.95
C PHE A 251 14.11 -6.75 -10.43
N ALA A 252 14.35 -8.00 -10.83
CA ALA A 252 14.17 -8.42 -12.21
C ALA A 252 12.69 -8.31 -12.60
N ILE A 253 12.43 -7.88 -13.84
CA ILE A 253 11.07 -7.77 -14.36
C ILE A 253 10.54 -9.17 -14.64
N GLY A 254 9.54 -9.57 -13.86
CA GLY A 254 8.84 -10.83 -13.99
C GLY A 254 7.62 -10.73 -14.91
N ALA A 255 6.66 -11.63 -14.72
CA ALA A 255 5.42 -11.63 -15.47
C ALA A 255 4.63 -10.33 -15.28
N GLY A 256 3.93 -9.87 -16.32
CA GLY A 256 3.03 -8.71 -16.24
C GLY A 256 3.71 -7.32 -16.15
N GLY A 257 5.04 -7.24 -16.24
CA GLY A 257 5.77 -5.97 -16.25
C GLY A 257 6.10 -5.40 -14.87
N TRP A 258 5.86 -6.17 -13.81
CA TRP A 258 6.27 -5.83 -12.44
C TRP A 258 7.56 -6.54 -12.04
N THR A 259 8.26 -6.01 -11.04
CA THR A 259 9.40 -6.70 -10.41
C THR A 259 8.94 -8.00 -9.76
N ASN A 260 9.84 -8.97 -9.57
CA ASN A 260 9.53 -10.21 -8.87
C ASN A 260 9.02 -9.96 -7.44
N LEU A 261 9.58 -8.96 -6.75
CA LEU A 261 9.10 -8.54 -5.43
C LEU A 261 7.66 -8.02 -5.50
N GLU A 262 7.34 -7.18 -6.47
CA GLU A 262 5.96 -6.71 -6.64
C GLU A 262 5.01 -7.85 -7.02
N ASN A 263 5.45 -8.82 -7.83
CA ASN A 263 4.66 -10.01 -8.14
C ASN A 263 4.37 -10.84 -6.88
N TYR A 264 5.37 -11.03 -6.02
CA TYR A 264 5.16 -11.66 -4.71
C TYR A 264 4.16 -10.86 -3.87
N VAL A 265 4.42 -9.58 -3.68
CA VAL A 265 3.59 -8.67 -2.85
C VAL A 265 2.14 -8.60 -3.35
N ASN A 266 1.92 -8.65 -4.67
CA ASN A 266 0.58 -8.68 -5.26
C ASN A 266 -0.09 -10.05 -5.15
N SER A 267 0.68 -11.14 -5.07
CA SER A 267 0.14 -12.50 -4.89
C SER A 267 -0.41 -12.76 -3.48
N LEU A 268 -0.03 -11.93 -2.50
CA LEU A 268 -0.52 -12.01 -1.12
C LEU A 268 -1.98 -11.58 -0.97
N VAL A 269 -2.58 -11.00 -2.01
CA VAL A 269 -3.92 -10.44 -1.97
C VAL A 269 -4.73 -10.91 -3.19
N PRO A 270 -6.08 -10.99 -3.10
CA PRO A 270 -6.90 -11.41 -4.23
C PRO A 270 -6.65 -10.54 -5.48
N GLY A 271 -6.44 -11.19 -6.64
CA GLY A 271 -6.10 -10.52 -7.91
C GLY A 271 -7.25 -9.72 -8.54
N THR A 272 -8.48 -9.95 -8.10
CA THR A 272 -9.66 -9.15 -8.44
C THR A 272 -10.55 -9.05 -7.22
N TYR A 273 -10.79 -7.82 -6.75
CA TYR A 273 -11.88 -7.54 -5.83
C TYR A 273 -13.16 -7.43 -6.66
N ALA A 274 -13.79 -8.56 -6.95
CA ALA A 274 -15.17 -8.57 -7.49
C ALA A 274 -16.14 -8.16 -6.37
#